data_AF-A0A968CL49-F1
#
_entry.id   AF-A0A968CL49-F1
#
_cell.length_a   1.000
_cell.length_b   1.000
_cell.length_c   1.000
_cell.angle_alpha   90.00
_cell.angle_beta   90.00
_cell.angle_gamma   90.00
#
_symmetry.space_group_name_H-M   'P 1'
#
loop_
_entity.id
_entity.type
_entity.pdbx_description
1 polymer ?
#
loop_
_entity_poly.entity_id
_entity_poly.type
_entity_poly.pdbx_seq_one_letter_code
_entity_poly.pdbx_strand_id
1 'polypeptide(L)' 'PSVVAVDKSNGKVLGVGLEAKGMLGRTPGGIEAVRPLKDGVIADVDVSEL' A
#
# COMPACT_ATOMS: atom_id res chain seq x y z
N PRO A 1 -9.75 8.51 -0.28
CA PRO A 1 -9.37 7.13 -0.65
C PRO A 1 -8.25 6.63 0.27
N SER A 2 -8.44 5.50 0.95
CA SER A 2 -7.44 4.91 1.86
C SER A 2 -6.77 3.72 1.18
N VAL A 3 -5.73 3.99 0.39
CA VAL A 3 -4.95 2.97 -0.32
C VAL A 3 -3.48 3.37 -0.32
N VAL A 4 -2.60 2.38 -0.24
CA VAL A 4 -1.14 2.52 -0.18
C VAL A 4 -0.56 1.60 -1.25
N ALA A 5 0.36 2.11 -2.05
CA ALA A 5 1.10 1.29 -3.00
C ALA A 5 2.40 0.85 -2.34
N VAL A 6 2.64 -0.46 -2.32
CA VAL A 6 3.83 -1.08 -1.74
C VAL A 6 4.54 -1.89 -2.81
N ASP A 7 5.86 -1.77 -2.91
CA ASP A 7 6.68 -2.62 -3.76
C ASP A 7 6.80 -4.02 -3.13
N LYS A 8 6.33 -5.06 -3.82
CA LYS A 8 6.34 -6.45 -3.33
C LYS A 8 7.74 -7.06 -3.28
N SER A 9 8.72 -6.48 -3.96
CA SER A 9 10.10 -6.99 -3.95
C SER A 9 10.84 -6.66 -2.66
N ASN A 10 10.54 -5.52 -2.04
CA ASN A 10 11.28 -4.98 -0.90
C ASN A 10 10.39 -4.44 0.23
N GLY A 11 9.06 -4.44 0.06
CA GLY A 11 8.10 -3.93 1.05
C GLY A 11 8.04 -2.40 1.17
N LYS A 12 8.68 -1.66 0.25
CA LYS A 12 8.77 -0.20 0.36
C LYS A 12 7.47 0.47 -0.07
N VAL A 13 7.02 1.44 0.71
CA VAL A 13 5.89 2.29 0.34
C VAL A 13 6.30 3.21 -0.81
N LEU A 14 5.56 3.11 -1.91
CA LEU A 14 5.75 3.90 -3.14
C LEU A 14 4.83 5.11 -3.20
N GLY A 15 3.68 5.07 -2.52
CA GLY A 15 2.75 6.20 -2.47
C GLY A 15 1.50 5.90 -1.65
N VAL A 16 0.73 6.94 -1.34
CA VAL A 16 -0.51 6.86 -0.55
C VAL A 16 -1.67 7.62 -1.20
N GLY A 17 -2.89 7.20 -0.91
CA GLY A 17 -4.12 7.87 -1.36
C GLY A 17 -4.30 7.88 -2.88
N LEU A 18 -4.36 9.08 -3.47
CA LEU A 18 -4.58 9.24 -4.91
C LEU A 18 -3.36 8.83 -5.74
N GLU A 19 -2.15 9.01 -5.20
CA GLU A 19 -0.90 8.60 -5.85
C GLU A 19 -0.84 7.08 -5.99
N ALA A 20 -1.11 6.36 -4.90
CA ALA A 20 -1.25 4.91 -4.91
C ALA A 20 -2.36 4.42 -5.87
N LYS A 21 -3.48 5.15 -5.94
CA LYS A 21 -4.56 4.86 -6.90
C LYS A 21 -4.13 5.08 -8.36
N GLY A 22 -3.25 6.03 -8.62
CA GLY A 22 -2.67 6.25 -9.95
C GLY A 22 -1.69 5.16 -10.38
N MET A 23 -1.06 4.49 -9.41
CA MET A 23 -0.14 3.36 -9.63
C MET A 23 -0.89 2.04 -9.89
N LEU A 24 -2.11 1.89 -9.35
CA LEU A 24 -3.00 0.76 -9.61
C LEU A 24 -3.30 0.62 -11.12
N GLY A 25 -2.82 -0.47 -11.71
CA GLY A 25 -3.00 -0.79 -13.13
C GLY A 25 -1.98 -0.16 -14.08
N ARG A 26 -1.00 0.61 -13.58
CA ARG A 26 0.06 1.24 -14.40
C ARG A 26 1.46 0.68 -14.18
N THR A 27 1.65 -0.19 -13.19
CA THR A 27 2.99 -0.71 -12.89
C THR A 27 3.15 -2.19 -13.22
N PRO A 28 3.87 -2.54 -14.30
CA PRO A 28 4.26 -3.91 -14.60
C PRO A 28 5.47 -4.27 -13.75
N GLY A 29 5.24 -4.69 -12.51
CA GLY A 29 6.35 -5.05 -11.61
C GLY A 29 5.95 -5.02 -10.15
N GLY A 30 5.14 -5.98 -9.73
CA GLY A 30 5.01 -6.32 -8.31
C GLY A 30 4.59 -5.20 -7.37
N ILE A 31 3.81 -4.20 -7.78
CA ILE A 31 3.21 -3.28 -6.80
C ILE A 31 1.95 -3.92 -6.22
N GLU A 32 1.89 -4.00 -4.89
CA GLU A 32 0.72 -4.41 -4.14
C GLU A 32 -0.01 -3.17 -3.57
N ALA A 33 -1.32 -3.10 -3.80
CA ALA A 33 -2.14 -2.03 -3.27
C ALA A 33 -2.77 -2.47 -1.94
N VAL A 34 -2.25 -1.97 -0.84
CA VAL A 34 -2.71 -2.25 0.52
C VAL A 34 -3.74 -1.20 0.92
N ARG A 35 -4.83 -1.61 1.56
CA ARG A 35 -5.81 -0.68 2.16
C ARG A 35 -5.62 -0.70 3.68
N PRO A 36 -4.85 0.24 4.24
CA PRO A 36 -4.52 0.22 5.67
C PRO A 36 -5.71 0.53 6.56
N LEU A 37 -6.82 1.02 6.00
CA LEU A 37 -8.04 1.32 6.73
C LEU A 37 -9.20 0.58 6.06
N LYS A 38 -9.78 -0.36 6.78
CA LYS A 38 -11.09 -0.92 6.46
C LYS A 38 -12.01 -0.58 7.63
N ASP A 39 -13.06 0.20 7.34
CA ASP A 39 -14.08 0.61 8.31
C ASP A 39 -13.55 1.34 9.57
N GLY A 40 -12.45 2.09 9.42
CA GLY A 40 -11.83 2.85 10.50
C GLY A 40 -10.88 2.06 11.40
N VAL A 41 -10.62 0.78 11.07
CA VAL A 41 -9.68 -0.10 11.77
C VAL A 41 -8.39 -0.19 10.95
N ILE A 42 -7.24 -0.06 11.62
CA ILE A 42 -5.93 -0.26 11.02
C ILE A 42 -5.83 -1.74 10.60
N ALA A 43 -5.85 -2.00 9.30
CA ALA A 43 -5.61 -3.31 8.73
C ALA A 43 -4.10 -3.51 8.65
N ASP A 44 -3.56 -4.21 9.65
CA ASP A 44 -2.18 -4.69 9.77
C ASP A 44 -1.09 -3.74 9.27
N VAL A 45 -0.65 -2.87 10.19
CA VAL A 45 0.71 -2.36 10.17
C VAL A 45 1.55 -3.42 10.87
N ASP A 46 2.06 -4.37 10.09
CA ASP A 46 3.11 -5.31 10.53
C ASP A 46 4.46 -4.55 10.64
N VAL A 47 4.46 -3.47 11.43
CA VAL A 47 5.66 -2.86 11.98
C VAL A 47 5.92 -3.67 13.24
N SER A 48 6.41 -4.89 13.04
CA SER A 48 7.00 -5.64 14.13
C SER A 48 8.19 -4.84 14.64
N GLU A 49 8.01 -4.28 15.84
CA GLU A 49 9.07 -3.84 16.71
C GLU A 49 10.12 -4.94 16.87
N LEU A 50 11.39 -4.58 16.75
CA LEU A 50 12.50 -5.18 17.50
C LEU A 50 13.47 -4.06 17.90
#